data_AF-A0AAV9BGM6-F1
#
_entry.id   AF-A0AAV9BGM6-F1
#
_cell.length_a   1.000
_cell.length_b   1.000
_cell.length_c   1.000
_cell.angle_alpha   90.00
_cell.angle_beta   90.00
_cell.angle_gamma   90.00
#
_symmetry.space_group_name_H-M   'P 1'
#
loop_
_entity.id
_entity.type
_entity.pdbx_description
1 polymer ?
#
loop_
_entity_poly.entity_id
_entity_poly.type
_entity_poly.pdbx_seq_one_letter_code
_entity_poly.pdbx_strand_id
1 'polypeptide(L)'
;MGNCQAAEAATVVIQHTCGKVDRIYRSVGASTVMAAHPGHYVAAVNVSRSASSGELVKSLKLLRPDDTLLIGHVYRLISFEEVLKEFSAKKHVKLSRLMASKEKKERRAALPEDSANEVEREEEEIEMERRRARRQGQWRPALHSISELGI
;
A
#
# COMPACT_ATOMS: atom_id res chain seq x y z
N MET A 1 31.18 1.14 20.55
CA MET A 1 29.95 1.82 20.11
C MET A 1 28.90 0.74 19.94
N GLY A 2 28.07 0.52 20.97
CA GLY A 2 27.24 -0.68 21.11
C GLY A 2 25.89 -0.55 20.43
N ASN A 3 25.43 -1.66 19.85
CA ASN A 3 24.18 -1.82 19.09
C ASN A 3 22.94 -1.46 19.92
N CYS A 4 22.52 -0.20 19.86
CA CYS A 4 21.26 0.28 20.45
C CYS A 4 20.00 -0.36 19.85
N GLN A 5 20.13 -1.02 18.70
CA GLN A 5 19.05 -1.72 18.01
C GLN A 5 18.71 -3.08 18.65
N ALA A 6 19.67 -3.73 19.31
CA ALA A 6 19.43 -5.04 19.96
C ALA A 6 18.46 -4.91 21.14
N ALA A 7 18.51 -3.77 21.85
CA ALA A 7 17.60 -3.48 22.95
C ALA A 7 16.16 -3.28 22.47
N GLU A 8 15.94 -2.69 21.28
CA GLU A 8 14.60 -2.53 20.72
C GLU A 8 14.04 -3.84 20.19
N ALA A 9 14.89 -4.70 19.61
CA ALA A 9 14.51 -6.03 19.15
C ALA A 9 14.02 -6.98 20.28
N ALA A 10 14.38 -6.68 21.53
CA ALA A 10 13.97 -7.44 22.72
C ALA A 10 12.77 -6.82 23.46
N THR A 11 12.08 -5.83 22.86
CA THR A 11 10.89 -5.20 23.47
C THR A 11 9.73 -5.09 22.49
N VAL A 12 8.51 -5.10 23.03
CA VAL A 12 7.33 -4.56 22.35
C VAL A 12 7.43 -3.05 22.44
N VAL A 13 7.44 -2.36 21.30
CA VAL A 13 7.49 -0.90 21.24
C VAL A 13 6.12 -0.36 20.86
N ILE A 14 5.51 0.48 21.69
CA ILE A 14 4.21 1.12 21.44
C ILE A 14 4.41 2.63 21.34
N GLN A 15 4.26 3.16 20.13
CA GLN A 15 4.36 4.59 19.86
C GLN A 15 3.00 5.27 20.05
N HIS A 16 3.00 6.40 20.75
CA HIS A 16 1.83 7.25 20.90
C HIS A 16 1.86 8.39 19.88
N THR A 17 0.69 8.89 19.50
CA THR A 17 0.57 10.11 18.67
C THR A 17 1.17 11.34 19.35
N CYS A 18 1.23 11.37 20.68
CA CYS A 18 1.84 12.44 21.48
C CYS A 18 3.37 12.36 21.58
N GLY A 19 4.02 11.42 20.88
CA GLY A 19 5.47 11.24 20.87
C GLY A 19 6.03 10.40 22.02
N LYS A 20 5.17 9.95 22.95
CA LYS A 20 5.56 8.98 23.99
C LYS A 20 5.78 7.60 23.38
N VAL A 21 6.68 6.84 23.96
CA VAL A 21 6.98 5.47 23.54
C VAL A 21 7.00 4.57 24.77
N ASP A 22 6.11 3.58 24.79
CA ASP A 22 6.09 2.56 25.82
C ASP A 22 6.88 1.34 25.36
N ARG A 23 7.73 0.83 26.25
CA ARG A 23 8.55 -0.36 26.00
C ARG A 23 8.16 -1.45 26.98
N ILE A 24 7.73 -2.58 26.46
CA ILE A 24 7.30 -3.72 27.27
C ILE A 24 8.20 -4.92 26.96
N TYR A 25 8.83 -5.47 27.99
CA TYR A 25 9.79 -6.59 27.89
C TYR A 25 9.11 -7.98 27.86
N ARG A 26 7.83 -8.03 27.47
CA ARG A 26 7.03 -9.25 27.36
C ARG A 26 5.99 -9.11 26.25
N SER A 27 5.50 -10.22 25.73
CA SER A 27 4.31 -10.23 24.87
C SER A 27 3.08 -9.79 25.67
N VAL A 28 2.21 -8.99 25.06
CA VAL A 28 1.00 -8.46 25.71
C VAL A 28 -0.18 -8.55 24.74
N GLY A 29 -1.36 -8.89 25.23
CA GLY A 29 -2.58 -8.88 24.43
C GLY A 29 -2.98 -7.46 24.00
N ALA A 30 -3.43 -7.29 22.76
CA ALA A 30 -3.91 -6.02 22.25
C ALA A 30 -5.08 -5.48 23.07
N SER A 31 -5.99 -6.35 23.51
CA SER A 31 -7.09 -6.00 24.42
C SER A 31 -6.63 -5.31 25.71
N THR A 32 -5.54 -5.77 26.32
CA THR A 32 -5.00 -5.17 27.56
C THR A 32 -4.48 -3.77 27.31
N VAL A 33 -3.77 -3.57 26.20
CA VAL A 33 -3.26 -2.25 25.80
C VAL A 33 -4.41 -1.31 25.44
N MET A 34 -5.41 -1.78 24.68
CA MET A 34 -6.59 -1.00 24.32
C MET A 34 -7.42 -0.61 25.56
N ALA A 35 -7.51 -1.48 26.57
CA ALA A 35 -8.20 -1.18 27.82
C ALA A 35 -7.47 -0.11 28.65
N ALA A 36 -6.13 -0.11 28.64
CA ALA A 36 -5.32 0.91 29.32
C ALA A 36 -5.35 2.28 28.62
N HIS A 37 -5.70 2.32 27.33
CA HIS A 37 -5.73 3.52 26.50
C HIS A 37 -7.10 3.72 25.84
N PRO A 38 -8.12 4.18 26.59
CA PRO A 38 -9.46 4.38 26.05
C PRO A 38 -9.46 5.36 24.86
N GLY A 39 -10.31 5.09 23.88
CA GLY A 39 -10.41 5.87 22.64
C GLY A 39 -9.29 5.64 21.62
N HIS A 40 -8.36 4.72 21.90
CA HIS A 40 -7.25 4.39 21.02
C HIS A 40 -7.24 2.92 20.62
N TYR A 41 -6.82 2.66 19.39
CA TYR A 41 -6.57 1.33 18.86
C TYR A 41 -5.09 1.12 18.61
N VAL A 42 -4.65 -0.13 18.73
CA VAL A 42 -3.28 -0.54 18.42
C VAL A 42 -3.19 -0.97 16.96
N ALA A 43 -2.20 -0.46 16.25
CA ALA A 43 -1.85 -0.90 14.90
C ALA A 43 -0.39 -1.37 14.83
N ALA A 44 -0.14 -2.46 14.11
CA ALA A 44 1.21 -2.92 13.80
C ALA A 44 1.80 -2.09 12.65
N VAL A 45 3.04 -1.65 12.82
CA VAL A 45 3.79 -0.92 11.79
C VAL A 45 4.59 -1.91 10.96
N ASN A 46 4.22 -2.07 9.68
CA ASN A 46 4.94 -2.91 8.74
C ASN A 46 5.69 -2.04 7.74
N VAL A 47 6.99 -2.27 7.59
CA VAL A 47 7.81 -1.61 6.58
C VAL A 47 8.05 -2.62 5.46
N SER A 48 7.57 -2.32 4.26
CA SER A 48 7.75 -3.16 3.07
C SER A 48 8.38 -2.34 1.95
N ARG A 49 9.26 -2.94 1.16
CA ARG A 49 9.85 -2.28 -0.01
C ARG A 49 8.90 -2.39 -1.20
N SER A 50 8.54 -1.26 -1.81
CA SER A 50 7.71 -1.23 -3.01
C SER A 50 8.47 -1.82 -4.20
N ALA A 51 7.87 -2.80 -4.88
CA ALA A 51 8.48 -3.45 -6.04
C ALA A 51 8.61 -2.51 -7.26
N SER A 52 7.79 -1.47 -7.36
CA SER A 52 7.77 -0.55 -8.51
C SER A 52 8.72 0.63 -8.38
N SER A 53 8.95 1.14 -7.17
CA SER A 53 9.75 2.35 -6.93
C SER A 53 10.99 2.11 -6.08
N GLY A 54 11.16 0.92 -5.49
CA GLY A 54 12.23 0.64 -4.54
C GLY A 54 12.11 1.40 -3.22
N GLU A 55 11.05 2.18 -3.03
CA GLU A 55 10.83 3.01 -1.84
C GLU A 55 10.30 2.18 -0.66
N LEU A 56 10.69 2.56 0.56
CA LEU A 56 10.20 1.93 1.78
C LEU A 56 8.80 2.46 2.11
N VAL A 57 7.79 1.62 1.91
CA VAL A 57 6.40 1.92 2.24
C VAL A 57 6.10 1.44 3.65
N LYS A 58 5.61 2.36 4.50
CA LYS A 58 5.10 2.04 5.83
C LYS A 58 3.60 1.81 5.74
N SER A 59 3.17 0.61 6.09
CA SER A 59 1.75 0.25 6.19
C SER A 59 1.37 -0.01 7.64
N LEU A 60 0.19 0.46 8.02
CA LEU A 60 -0.38 0.25 9.35
C LEU A 60 -1.47 -0.81 9.24
N LYS A 61 -1.36 -1.87 10.06
CA LYS A 61 -2.39 -2.90 10.19
C LYS A 61 -3.07 -2.75 11.54
N LEU A 62 -4.33 -2.32 11.54
CA LEU A 62 -5.13 -2.26 12.76
C LEU A 62 -5.28 -3.68 13.34
N LEU A 63 -4.96 -3.84 14.62
CA LEU A 63 -5.07 -5.12 15.31
C LEU A 63 -6.47 -5.31 15.89
N ARG A 64 -6.88 -6.57 16.00
CA ARG A 64 -8.06 -6.97 16.77
C ARG A 64 -7.71 -7.05 18.25
N PRO A 65 -8.69 -6.93 19.17
CA PRO A 65 -8.43 -7.09 20.60
C PRO A 65 -7.85 -8.47 20.96
N ASP A 66 -8.15 -9.51 20.18
CA ASP A 66 -7.65 -10.88 20.38
C ASP A 66 -6.19 -11.09 19.94
N ASP A 67 -5.63 -10.14 19.18
CA ASP A 67 -4.26 -10.27 18.69
C ASP A 67 -3.24 -10.00 19.80
N THR A 68 -2.04 -10.57 19.69
CA THR A 68 -0.95 -10.39 20.67
C THR A 68 0.15 -9.51 20.09
N LEU A 69 0.63 -8.54 20.88
CA LEU A 69 1.81 -7.74 20.57
C LEU A 69 3.05 -8.56 20.91
N LEU A 70 3.88 -8.79 19.90
CA LEU A 70 5.07 -9.62 19.95
C LEU A 70 6.31 -8.75 20.14
N ILE A 71 7.27 -9.31 20.87
CA ILE A 71 8.56 -8.68 21.11
C ILE A 71 9.31 -8.48 19.79
N GLY A 72 10.01 -7.34 19.65
CA GLY A 72 10.76 -6.98 18.46
C GLY A 72 9.91 -6.34 17.36
N HIS A 73 8.61 -6.23 17.57
CA HIS A 73 7.70 -5.50 16.68
C HIS A 73 7.37 -4.11 17.20
N VAL A 74 7.11 -3.20 16.26
CA VAL A 74 6.70 -1.82 16.53
C VAL A 74 5.21 -1.68 16.28
N TYR A 75 4.53 -1.16 17.30
CA TYR A 75 3.12 -0.86 17.31
C TYR A 75 2.89 0.63 17.52
N ARG A 76 1.73 1.13 17.09
CA ARG A 76 1.32 2.51 17.24
C ARG A 76 -0.10 2.57 17.78
N LEU A 77 -0.33 3.44 18.76
CA LEU A 77 -1.66 3.85 19.19
C LEU A 77 -2.20 4.91 18.24
N ILE A 78 -3.42 4.69 17.78
CA ILE A 78 -4.12 5.53 16.81
C ILE A 78 -5.48 5.88 17.42
N SER A 79 -5.88 7.14 17.35
CA SER A 79 -7.20 7.52 17.88
C SER A 79 -8.31 6.96 17.00
N PHE A 80 -9.48 6.71 17.59
CA PHE A 80 -10.65 6.27 16.83
C PHE A 80 -11.01 7.23 15.68
N GLU A 81 -10.86 8.54 15.89
CA GLU A 81 -11.10 9.57 14.87
C GLU A 81 -10.16 9.41 13.66
N GLU A 82 -8.86 9.20 13.91
CA GLU A 82 -7.87 8.97 12.86
C GLU A 82 -8.17 7.70 12.07
N VAL A 83 -8.56 6.63 12.77
CA VAL A 83 -8.98 5.37 12.12
C VAL A 83 -10.16 5.65 11.18
N LEU A 84 -11.22 6.30 11.66
CA LEU A 84 -12.39 6.61 10.83
C LEU A 84 -12.06 7.50 9.63
N LYS A 85 -11.20 8.50 9.82
CA LYS A 85 -10.74 9.43 8.77
C LYS A 85 -9.96 8.69 7.67
N GLU A 86 -9.08 7.76 8.04
CA GLU A 86 -8.33 6.95 7.09
C GLU A 86 -9.26 6.00 6.30
N PHE A 87 -10.25 5.39 6.96
CA PHE A 87 -11.21 4.51 6.29
C PHE A 87 -12.13 5.27 5.34
N SER A 88 -12.57 6.49 5.67
CA SER A 88 -13.37 7.33 4.76
C SER A 88 -12.55 7.80 3.55
N ALA A 89 -11.31 8.23 3.76
CA ALA A 89 -10.40 8.63 2.68
C ALA A 89 -10.11 7.46 1.71
N LYS A 90 -9.84 6.25 2.21
CA LYS A 90 -9.63 5.06 1.35
C LYS A 90 -10.88 4.66 0.58
N LYS A 91 -12.09 4.80 1.15
CA LYS A 91 -13.35 4.53 0.42
C LYS A 91 -13.56 5.50 -0.74
N HIS A 92 -13.16 6.76 -0.60
CA HIS A 92 -13.31 7.75 -1.68
C HIS A 92 -12.38 7.49 -2.88
N VAL A 93 -11.18 6.93 -2.71
CA VAL A 93 -10.25 6.73 -3.86
C VAL A 93 -10.80 5.73 -4.90
N LYS A 94 -11.51 4.67 -4.46
CA LYS A 94 -12.09 3.68 -5.40
C LYS A 94 -13.28 4.26 -6.17
N LEU A 95 -14.14 5.05 -5.53
CA LEU A 95 -15.28 5.69 -6.20
C LEU A 95 -14.85 6.88 -7.07
N SER A 96 -13.85 7.65 -6.65
CA SER A 96 -13.30 8.77 -7.44
C SER A 96 -12.75 8.32 -8.79
N ARG A 97 -12.05 7.17 -8.83
CA ARG A 97 -11.55 6.59 -10.10
C ARG A 97 -12.68 6.16 -11.04
N LEU A 98 -13.79 5.66 -10.50
CA LEU A 98 -14.97 5.28 -11.30
C LEU A 98 -15.71 6.51 -11.85
N MET A 99 -15.83 7.57 -11.04
CA MET A 99 -16.52 8.81 -11.47
C MET A 99 -15.66 9.63 -12.44
N ALA A 100 -14.35 9.74 -12.22
CA ALA A 100 -13.43 10.40 -13.17
C ALA A 100 -13.38 9.67 -14.53
N SER A 101 -13.59 8.36 -14.56
CA SER A 101 -13.68 7.59 -15.81
C SER A 101 -14.99 7.85 -16.56
N LYS A 102 -16.11 8.10 -15.84
CA LYS A 102 -17.40 8.46 -16.44
C LYS A 102 -17.42 9.89 -16.97
N GLU A 103 -16.88 10.85 -16.24
CA GLU A 103 -16.89 12.27 -16.65
C GLU A 103 -16.06 12.51 -17.93
N LYS A 104 -15.01 11.71 -18.15
CA LYS A 104 -14.21 11.76 -19.40
C LYS A 104 -14.95 11.18 -20.61
N LYS A 105 -15.93 10.29 -20.40
CA LYS A 105 -16.76 9.71 -21.47
C LYS A 105 -17.93 10.63 -21.84
N GLU A 106 -18.47 11.37 -20.88
CA GLU A 106 -19.62 12.26 -21.08
C GLU A 106 -19.24 13.56 -21.81
N ARG A 107 -18.04 14.10 -21.57
CA ARG A 107 -17.51 15.27 -22.32
C ARG A 107 -17.18 14.97 -23.80
N ARG A 108 -16.99 13.69 -24.16
CA ARG A 108 -16.75 13.26 -25.56
C ARG A 108 -18.03 13.13 -26.38
N ALA A 109 -19.20 13.09 -25.75
CA ALA A 109 -20.50 12.91 -26.41
C ALA A 109 -21.22 14.23 -26.74
N ALA A 110 -20.63 15.38 -26.41
CA ALA A 110 -21.27 16.70 -26.52
C ALA A 110 -20.66 17.63 -27.59
N LEU A 111 -19.78 17.14 -28.47
CA LEU A 111 -19.23 17.94 -29.58
C LEU A 111 -19.90 17.62 -30.92
N PRO A 112 -20.09 18.61 -31.82
CA PRO A 112 -20.78 18.43 -33.10
C PRO A 112 -20.03 17.49 -34.07
N GLU A 113 -20.80 16.79 -34.92
CA GLU A 113 -20.44 15.64 -35.77
C GLU A 113 -19.37 15.87 -36.86
N ASP A 114 -18.82 17.08 -37.02
CA ASP A 114 -17.86 17.36 -38.10
C ASP A 114 -16.41 16.91 -37.78
N SER A 115 -16.14 16.50 -36.54
CA SER A 115 -14.82 16.00 -36.10
C SER A 115 -14.71 14.47 -36.06
N ALA A 116 -15.81 13.74 -36.29
CA ALA A 116 -15.81 12.28 -36.22
C ALA A 116 -14.92 11.63 -37.29
N ASN A 117 -14.85 12.23 -38.49
CA ASN A 117 -14.08 11.70 -39.62
C ASN A 117 -12.54 11.85 -39.46
N GLU A 118 -12.06 12.82 -38.69
CA GLU A 118 -10.61 12.94 -38.41
C GLU A 118 -10.17 12.00 -37.28
N VAL A 119 -11.04 11.79 -36.27
CA VAL A 119 -10.72 10.95 -35.12
C VAL A 119 -10.73 9.46 -35.47
N GLU A 120 -11.59 8.99 -36.40
CA GLU A 120 -11.52 7.60 -36.89
C GLU A 120 -10.21 7.32 -37.64
N ARG A 121 -9.70 8.31 -38.37
CA ARG A 121 -8.42 8.19 -39.11
C ARG A 121 -7.21 8.14 -38.18
N GLU A 122 -7.24 8.91 -37.08
CA GLU A 122 -6.22 8.86 -36.02
C GLU A 122 -6.33 7.59 -35.15
N GLU A 123 -7.55 7.12 -34.83
CA GLU A 123 -7.74 5.89 -34.05
C GLU A 123 -7.29 4.63 -34.83
N GLU A 124 -7.47 4.59 -36.15
CA GLU A 124 -6.91 3.52 -37.00
C GLU A 124 -5.38 3.56 -37.07
N GLU A 125 -4.77 4.75 -37.10
CA GLU A 125 -3.31 4.92 -37.10
C GLU A 125 -2.70 4.49 -35.76
N ILE A 126 -3.34 4.85 -34.64
CA ILE A 126 -2.93 4.45 -33.28
C ILE A 126 -3.15 2.93 -33.06
N GLU A 127 -4.22 2.33 -33.60
CA GLU A 127 -4.43 0.88 -33.56
C GLU A 127 -3.38 0.14 -34.41
N MET A 128 -3.03 0.68 -35.58
CA MET A 128 -1.97 0.12 -36.43
C MET A 128 -0.59 0.22 -35.75
N GLU A 129 -0.30 1.33 -35.07
CA GLU A 129 0.91 1.51 -34.27
C GLU A 129 0.95 0.54 -33.08
N ARG A 130 -0.16 0.37 -32.35
CA ARG A 130 -0.29 -0.61 -31.26
C ARG A 130 -0.11 -2.05 -31.74
N ARG A 131 -0.61 -2.39 -32.93
CA ARG A 131 -0.39 -3.71 -33.55
C ARG A 131 1.07 -3.92 -33.94
N ARG A 132 1.79 -2.87 -34.35
CA ARG A 132 3.26 -2.91 -34.58
C ARG A 132 4.03 -3.05 -33.27
N ALA A 133 3.65 -2.33 -32.22
CA ALA A 133 4.27 -2.41 -30.89
C ALA A 133 4.10 -3.81 -30.26
N ARG A 134 2.94 -4.45 -30.44
CA ARG A 134 2.71 -5.85 -30.01
C ARG A 134 3.62 -6.86 -30.71
N ARG A 135 4.08 -6.57 -31.93
CA ARG A 135 5.00 -7.45 -32.68
C ARG A 135 6.47 -7.27 -32.25
N GLN A 136 6.83 -6.18 -31.58
CA GLN A 136 8.22 -5.84 -31.27
C GLN A 136 8.68 -6.15 -29.82
N GLY A 137 7.82 -6.71 -28.96
CA GLY A 137 8.19 -6.85 -27.56
C GLY A 137 7.43 -7.91 -26.78
N GLN A 138 7.30 -9.12 -27.34
CA GLN A 138 6.88 -10.26 -26.54
C GLN A 138 8.04 -10.64 -25.60
N TRP A 139 8.08 -10.07 -24.40
CA TRP A 139 8.96 -10.52 -23.33
C TRP A 139 8.78 -12.02 -23.15
N ARG A 140 9.84 -12.78 -23.42
CA ARG A 140 9.93 -14.21 -23.12
C ARG A 140 10.93 -14.36 -21.98
N PRO A 141 10.52 -14.83 -20.78
CA PRO A 141 11.49 -15.24 -19.79
C PRO A 141 12.26 -16.45 -20.35
N ALA A 142 13.49 -16.23 -20.81
CA ALA A 142 14.40 -17.31 -21.16
C ALA A 142 15.05 -17.81 -19.86
N LEU A 143 14.54 -18.92 -19.32
CA LEU A 143 15.24 -19.69 -18.30
C LEU A 143 16.49 -20.27 -18.97
N HIS A 144 17.67 -19.72 -18.64
CA HIS A 144 18.93 -20.39 -18.97
C HIS A 144 19.06 -21.59 -18.02
N SER A 145 19.14 -22.79 -18.59
CA SER A 145 19.43 -24.02 -17.85
C SER A 145 20.78 -23.84 -17.16
N ILE A 146 20.79 -23.81 -15.84
CA ILE A 146 22.01 -23.87 -15.03
C ILE A 146 22.52 -25.31 -15.09
N SER A 147 23.67 -25.51 -15.74
CA SER A 147 24.38 -26.79 -15.72
C SER A 147 24.92 -27.05 -14.32
N GLU A 148 24.63 -28.22 -13.76
CA GLU A 148 25.30 -28.74 -12.57
C GLU A 148 26.80 -28.86 -12.85
N LEU A 149 27.61 -28.02 -12.22
CA LEU A 149 29.05 -28.27 -12.08
C LEU A 149 29.22 -29.21 -10.90
N GLY A 150 29.61 -30.44 -11.24
CA GLY A 150 29.93 -31.49 -10.29
C GLY A 150 31.08 -31.12 -9.36
N ILE A 151 30.98 -31.67 -8.16
CA ILE A 151 32.09 -31.91 -7.23
C ILE A 151 32.10 -33.41 -6.98
#